data_AF-A0A6A7KZX6-F1
#
_entry.id   AF-A0A6A7KZX6-F1
#
_cell.length_a   1.000
_cell.length_b   1.000
_cell.length_c   1.000
_cell.angle_alpha   90.00
_cell.angle_beta   90.00
_cell.angle_gamma   90.00
#
_symmetry.space_group_name_H-M   'P 1'
#
loop_
_entity.id
_entity.type
_entity.pdbx_description
1 polymer ?
#
loop_
_entity_poly.entity_id
_entity_poly.type
_entity_poly.pdbx_seq_one_letter_code
_entity_poly.pdbx_strand_id
1 'polypeptide(L)'
;MAGSPTVDPGARDGGLDAEPRPTFYADYRQRPFMTFDFTLVLHTSVEPTSVVADARRVISELAPEAPPRFRTVTEVVSGSTAGRRFTFALTGFFATAAMLLAVLGVYGVLSYLVAQRSHELGIRMALGARPFHVYRLVLGEAFWLVGLGLVLGVAAALAMARVLDGMLFGVTSTDGLTYVTVALGLALAALAASQLPAIRATHADPMRALRAE
;
A
#
# COMPACT_ATOMS: atom_id res chain seq x y z
N MET A 1 27.49 13.30 42.14
CA MET A 1 27.11 14.44 41.27
C MET A 1 25.93 13.98 40.44
N ALA A 2 24.74 14.52 40.74
CA ALA A 2 23.51 14.17 40.02
C ALA A 2 23.54 14.86 38.64
N GLY A 3 23.59 14.06 37.56
CA GLY A 3 23.40 14.58 36.21
C GLY A 3 21.98 15.12 36.09
N SER A 4 21.86 16.35 35.61
CA SER A 4 20.56 16.97 35.28
C SER A 4 19.78 16.05 34.32
N PRO A 5 18.46 15.90 34.49
CA PRO A 5 17.65 15.12 33.57
C PRO A 5 17.73 15.73 32.16
N THR A 6 18.39 15.02 31.24
CA THR A 6 18.43 15.38 29.83
C THR A 6 17.14 14.91 29.19
N VAL A 7 16.32 15.85 28.75
CA VAL A 7 15.15 15.57 27.91
C VAL A 7 15.66 15.45 26.48
N ASP A 8 15.50 14.28 25.87
CA ASP A 8 15.75 14.11 24.45
C ASP A 8 14.41 14.18 23.70
N PRO A 9 14.10 15.30 23.03
CA PRO A 9 12.87 15.43 22.25
C PRO A 9 12.87 14.54 20.98
N GLY A 10 13.99 13.92 20.62
CA GLY A 10 14.15 13.07 19.43
C GLY A 10 14.15 11.56 19.68
N ALA A 11 14.01 11.10 20.94
CA ALA A 11 14.05 9.68 21.27
C ALA A 11 12.86 8.93 20.65
N ARG A 12 13.17 7.93 19.80
CA ARG A 12 12.18 7.09 19.07
C ARG A 12 12.13 5.68 19.65
N ASP A 13 11.74 5.58 20.91
CA ASP A 13 11.68 4.29 21.63
C ASP A 13 10.52 3.38 21.15
N GLY A 14 9.50 3.96 20.52
CA GLY A 14 8.34 3.24 19.95
C GLY A 14 8.53 2.71 18.52
N GLY A 15 9.72 2.86 17.94
CA GLY A 15 10.02 2.52 16.55
C GLY A 15 10.27 3.75 15.66
N LEU A 16 10.90 3.52 14.50
CA LEU A 16 11.37 4.60 13.61
C LEU A 16 10.24 5.49 13.07
N ASP A 17 9.02 4.97 12.97
CA ASP A 17 7.86 5.70 12.44
C ASP A 17 6.97 6.30 13.54
N ALA A 18 7.23 6.00 14.81
CA ALA A 18 6.46 6.54 15.92
C ALA A 18 6.83 8.00 16.16
N GLU A 19 5.82 8.82 16.45
CA GLU A 19 6.04 10.22 16.83
C GLU A 19 6.92 10.25 18.10
N PRO A 20 7.99 11.07 18.13
CA PRO A 20 8.85 11.17 19.30
C PRO A 20 8.03 11.55 20.52
N ARG A 21 7.92 10.63 21.49
CA ARG A 21 7.24 10.93 22.74
C ARG A 21 8.22 11.67 23.63
N PRO A 22 7.76 12.68 24.42
CA PRO A 22 8.63 13.34 25.39
C PRO A 22 9.26 12.30 26.31
N THR A 23 10.55 12.08 26.12
CA THR A 23 11.31 11.07 26.85
C THR A 23 12.29 11.80 27.74
N PHE A 24 12.15 11.60 29.05
CA PHE A 24 13.09 12.12 30.02
C PHE A 24 13.92 10.95 30.55
N TYR A 25 15.24 11.11 30.54
CA TYR A 25 16.15 10.15 31.15
C TYR A 25 16.31 10.50 32.62
N ALA A 26 16.08 9.52 33.49
CA ALA A 26 16.31 9.65 34.93
C ALA A 26 17.30 8.59 35.39
N ASP A 27 18.11 8.92 36.38
CA ASP A 27 19.02 7.94 37.00
C ASP A 27 18.20 6.84 37.67
N TYR A 28 18.48 5.59 37.30
CA TYR A 28 17.83 4.41 37.87
C TYR A 28 17.87 4.41 39.41
N ARG A 29 18.95 4.89 40.02
CA ARG A 29 19.11 4.95 41.48
C ARG A 29 18.09 5.86 42.16
N GLN A 30 17.53 6.83 41.43
CA GLN A 30 16.52 7.74 41.95
C GLN A 30 15.11 7.14 41.87
N ARG A 31 14.88 6.14 41.00
CA ARG A 31 13.56 5.52 40.76
C ARG A 31 13.63 3.99 40.63
N PRO A 32 14.11 3.27 41.66
CA PRO A 32 14.32 1.82 41.59
C PRO A 32 13.03 1.02 41.34
N PHE A 33 11.87 1.52 41.76
CA PHE A 33 10.57 0.84 41.61
C PHE A 33 9.87 1.07 40.27
N MET A 34 10.42 1.93 39.39
CA MET A 34 9.81 2.23 38.08
C MET A 34 10.46 1.47 36.90
N THR A 35 11.50 0.67 37.15
CA THR A 35 12.21 -0.07 36.11
C THR A 35 11.92 -1.55 36.23
N PHE A 36 11.20 -2.08 35.25
CA PHE A 36 10.84 -3.50 35.19
C PHE A 36 11.68 -4.28 34.18
N ASP A 37 12.39 -3.58 33.27
CA ASP A 37 13.24 -4.17 32.24
C ASP A 37 14.62 -3.50 32.23
N PHE A 38 15.68 -4.31 32.17
CA PHE A 38 17.06 -3.85 31.97
C PHE A 38 17.55 -4.25 30.58
N THR A 39 17.93 -3.26 29.78
CA THR A 39 18.56 -3.50 28.47
C THR A 39 20.07 -3.28 28.60
N LEU A 40 20.84 -4.33 28.34
CA LEU A 40 22.29 -4.26 28.23
C LEU A 40 22.68 -4.40 26.76
N VAL A 41 23.40 -3.42 26.23
CA VAL A 41 23.95 -3.48 24.87
C VAL A 41 25.42 -3.87 24.97
N LEU A 42 25.76 -5.02 24.42
CA LEU A 42 27.14 -5.47 24.30
C LEU A 42 27.64 -5.19 22.88
N HIS A 43 28.78 -4.51 22.79
CA HIS A 43 29.49 -4.33 21.53
C HIS A 43 30.62 -5.36 21.43
N THR A 44 30.69 -6.08 20.33
CA THR A 44 31.69 -7.13 20.09
C THR A 44 32.17 -7.09 18.64
N SER A 45 33.45 -7.36 18.43
CA SER A 45 34.07 -7.49 17.10
C SER A 45 34.07 -8.92 16.56
N VAL A 46 33.67 -9.90 17.38
CA VAL A 46 33.50 -11.31 16.98
C VAL A 46 32.03 -11.65 16.75
N GLU A 47 31.76 -12.83 16.22
CA GLU A 47 30.40 -13.23 15.87
C GLU A 47 29.46 -13.18 17.10
N PRO A 48 28.35 -12.41 17.06
CA PRO A 48 27.54 -12.15 18.24
C PRO A 48 27.01 -13.43 18.91
N THR A 49 26.72 -14.47 18.12
CA THR A 49 26.22 -15.77 18.59
C THR A 49 27.24 -16.50 19.46
N SER A 50 28.55 -16.30 19.26
CA SER A 50 29.59 -16.94 20.07
C SER A 50 29.70 -16.31 21.46
N VAL A 51 29.33 -15.03 21.61
CA VAL A 51 29.37 -14.31 22.89
C VAL A 51 28.13 -14.58 23.75
N VAL A 52 27.00 -14.98 23.13
CA VAL A 52 25.73 -15.24 23.82
C VAL A 52 25.87 -16.35 24.87
N ALA A 53 26.64 -17.41 24.58
CA ALA A 53 26.83 -18.53 25.51
C ALA A 53 27.55 -18.08 26.79
N ASP A 54 28.64 -17.35 26.65
CA ASP A 54 29.42 -16.82 27.77
C ASP A 54 28.65 -15.77 28.57
N ALA A 55 27.98 -14.85 27.87
CA ALA A 55 27.13 -13.84 28.50
C ALA A 55 25.97 -14.48 29.28
N ARG A 56 25.34 -15.53 28.74
CA ARG A 56 24.31 -16.30 29.43
C ARG A 56 24.83 -16.93 30.71
N ARG A 57 26.02 -17.52 30.68
CA ARG A 57 26.65 -18.13 31.86
C ARG A 57 26.85 -17.08 32.96
N VAL A 58 27.49 -15.95 32.63
CA VAL A 58 27.75 -14.87 33.58
C VAL A 58 26.45 -14.28 34.15
N ILE A 59 25.43 -14.05 33.30
CA ILE A 59 24.14 -13.52 33.77
C ILE A 59 23.41 -14.52 34.65
N SER A 60 23.47 -15.83 34.33
CA SER A 60 22.84 -16.87 35.15
C SER A 60 23.49 -17.02 36.53
N GLU A 61 24.79 -16.73 36.65
CA GLU A 61 25.51 -16.72 37.93
C GLU A 61 25.17 -15.49 38.77
N LEU A 62 25.01 -14.31 38.14
CA LEU A 62 24.75 -13.05 38.83
C LEU A 62 23.27 -12.80 39.13
N ALA A 63 22.37 -13.27 38.27
CA ALA A 63 20.94 -13.02 38.34
C ALA A 63 20.13 -14.26 37.88
N PRO A 64 20.05 -15.32 38.70
CA PRO A 64 19.38 -16.57 38.35
C PRO A 64 17.88 -16.39 38.03
N GLU A 65 17.27 -15.34 38.58
CA GLU A 65 15.82 -15.10 38.51
C GLU A 65 15.40 -14.27 37.30
N ALA A 66 16.37 -13.68 36.59
CA ALA A 66 16.11 -12.90 35.39
C ALA A 66 16.19 -13.82 34.17
N PRO A 67 15.11 -14.05 33.39
CA PRO A 67 15.20 -14.82 32.16
C PRO A 67 15.90 -13.98 31.07
N PRO A 68 17.18 -14.25 30.73
CA PRO A 68 17.92 -13.37 29.83
C PRO A 68 17.47 -13.60 28.39
N ARG A 69 16.97 -12.55 27.75
CA ARG A 69 16.62 -12.56 26.31
C ARG A 69 17.77 -11.95 25.51
N PHE A 70 18.51 -12.80 24.81
CA PHE A 70 19.55 -12.36 23.88
C PHE A 70 18.93 -12.14 22.51
N ARG A 71 19.10 -10.94 21.96
CA ARG A 71 18.76 -10.62 20.58
C ARG A 71 19.91 -9.81 19.99
N THR A 72 20.31 -10.14 18.77
CA THR A 72 21.28 -9.29 18.07
C THR A 72 20.57 -8.02 17.59
N VAL A 73 21.30 -6.91 17.43
CA VAL A 73 20.72 -5.68 16.85
C VAL A 73 20.12 -5.98 15.47
N THR A 74 20.78 -6.83 14.68
CA THR A 74 20.29 -7.31 13.38
C THR A 74 18.95 -8.04 13.49
N GLU A 75 18.75 -8.87 14.51
CA GLU A 75 17.51 -9.61 14.75
C GLU A 75 16.38 -8.72 15.26
N VAL A 76 16.68 -7.71 16.08
CA VAL A 76 15.70 -6.69 16.50
C VAL A 76 15.24 -5.88 15.29
N VAL A 77 16.17 -5.45 14.44
CA VAL A 77 15.87 -4.70 13.22
C VAL A 77 15.10 -5.57 12.21
N SER A 78 15.54 -6.80 11.96
CA SER A 78 14.88 -7.70 11.00
C SER A 78 13.50 -8.17 11.48
N GLY A 79 13.35 -8.45 12.78
CA GLY A 79 12.08 -8.80 13.42
C GLY A 79 11.06 -7.66 13.35
N SER A 80 11.51 -6.40 13.47
CA SER A 80 10.64 -5.23 13.27
C SER A 80 10.15 -5.09 11.82
N THR A 81 10.93 -5.61 10.86
CA THR A 81 10.64 -5.49 9.42
C THR A 81 9.82 -6.68 8.89
N ALA A 82 9.94 -7.86 9.49
CA ALA A 82 9.32 -9.10 9.00
C ALA A 82 7.79 -9.04 8.95
N GLY A 83 7.14 -8.59 10.03
CA GLY A 83 5.69 -8.40 10.07
C GLY A 83 5.20 -7.38 9.04
N ARG A 84 5.96 -6.29 8.87
CA ARG A 84 5.65 -5.23 7.91
C ARG A 84 5.80 -5.70 6.46
N ARG A 85 6.80 -6.52 6.13
CA ARG A 85 6.96 -7.14 4.80
C ARG A 85 5.79 -8.05 4.45
N PHE A 86 5.29 -8.83 5.40
CA PHE A 86 4.13 -9.69 5.18
C PHE A 86 2.87 -8.88 4.87
N THR A 87 2.57 -7.83 5.66
CA THR A 87 1.44 -6.94 5.39
C THR A 87 1.59 -6.26 4.03
N PHE A 88 2.76 -5.71 3.70
CA PHE A 88 2.99 -5.10 2.39
C PHE A 88 2.82 -6.08 1.23
N ALA A 89 3.32 -7.31 1.36
CA ALA A 89 3.16 -8.34 0.34
C ALA A 89 1.68 -8.71 0.15
N LEU A 90 0.93 -8.87 1.24
CA LEU A 90 -0.49 -9.21 1.20
C LEU A 90 -1.33 -8.07 0.59
N THR A 91 -1.08 -6.83 1.01
CA THR A 91 -1.72 -5.64 0.42
C THR A 91 -1.35 -5.50 -1.05
N GLY A 92 -0.09 -5.72 -1.43
CA GLY A 92 0.36 -5.71 -2.82
C GLY A 92 -0.34 -6.77 -3.67
N PHE A 93 -0.55 -7.97 -3.13
CA PHE A 93 -1.30 -9.03 -3.79
C PHE A 93 -2.77 -8.61 -4.04
N PHE A 94 -3.47 -8.13 -3.02
CA PHE A 94 -4.85 -7.66 -3.17
C PHE A 94 -4.97 -6.45 -4.10
N ALA A 95 -4.04 -5.51 -4.04
CA ALA A 95 -3.99 -4.36 -4.94
C ALA A 95 -3.83 -4.80 -6.40
N THR A 96 -2.95 -5.77 -6.65
CA THR A 96 -2.73 -6.33 -7.98
C THR A 96 -3.98 -7.06 -8.49
N ALA A 97 -4.62 -7.88 -7.64
CA ALA A 97 -5.85 -8.57 -7.98
C ALA A 97 -6.99 -7.58 -8.29
N ALA A 98 -7.15 -6.53 -7.47
CA ALA A 98 -8.14 -5.48 -7.69
C ALA A 98 -7.88 -4.71 -8.99
N MET A 99 -6.62 -4.40 -9.30
CA MET A 99 -6.22 -3.77 -10.57
C MET A 99 -6.60 -4.64 -11.77
N LEU A 100 -6.34 -5.95 -11.71
CA LEU A 100 -6.72 -6.89 -12.78
C LEU A 100 -8.24 -6.95 -12.95
N LEU A 101 -9.00 -7.02 -11.85
CA LEU A 101 -10.46 -7.00 -11.90
C LEU A 101 -11.00 -5.69 -12.48
N ALA A 102 -10.41 -4.55 -12.14
CA ALA A 102 -10.77 -3.27 -12.72
C ALA A 102 -10.54 -3.23 -14.24
N VAL A 103 -9.37 -3.70 -14.70
CA VAL A 103 -9.04 -3.82 -16.13
C VAL A 103 -10.02 -4.73 -16.86
N LEU A 104 -10.31 -5.91 -16.30
CA LEU A 104 -11.26 -6.86 -16.87
C LEU A 104 -12.68 -6.30 -16.90
N GLY A 105 -13.10 -5.59 -15.86
CA GLY A 105 -14.40 -4.92 -15.79
C GLY A 105 -14.55 -3.84 -16.86
N VAL A 106 -13.57 -2.94 -16.99
CA VAL A 106 -13.55 -1.89 -18.02
C VAL A 106 -13.57 -2.51 -19.42
N TYR A 107 -12.74 -3.52 -19.67
CA TYR A 107 -12.73 -4.24 -20.94
C TYR A 107 -14.08 -4.91 -21.22
N GLY A 108 -14.67 -5.59 -20.23
CA GLY A 108 -15.95 -6.29 -20.37
C GLY A 108 -17.10 -5.34 -20.70
N VAL A 109 -17.23 -4.24 -19.95
CA VAL A 109 -18.27 -3.22 -20.18
C VAL A 109 -18.10 -2.57 -21.56
N LEU A 110 -16.88 -2.17 -21.93
CA LEU A 110 -16.63 -1.55 -23.23
C LEU A 110 -16.83 -2.52 -24.39
N SER A 111 -16.36 -3.76 -24.26
CA SER A 111 -16.56 -4.79 -25.30
C SER A 111 -18.04 -5.13 -25.47
N TYR A 112 -18.82 -5.12 -24.39
CA TYR A 112 -20.26 -5.31 -24.45
C TYR A 112 -20.95 -4.14 -25.16
N LEU A 113 -20.63 -2.89 -24.80
CA LEU A 113 -21.19 -1.69 -25.44
C LEU A 113 -20.86 -1.65 -26.94
N VAL A 114 -19.62 -1.99 -27.32
CA VAL A 114 -19.19 -2.07 -28.72
C VAL A 114 -19.96 -3.16 -29.47
N ALA A 115 -20.16 -4.33 -28.86
CA ALA A 115 -20.93 -5.42 -29.49
C ALA A 115 -22.39 -5.00 -29.70
N GLN A 116 -23.01 -4.34 -28.72
CA GLN A 116 -24.40 -3.89 -28.79
C GLN A 116 -24.61 -2.79 -29.85
N ARG A 117 -23.62 -1.91 -30.05
CA ARG A 117 -23.66 -0.84 -31.07
C ARG A 117 -22.98 -1.22 -32.39
N SER A 118 -22.56 -2.48 -32.58
CA SER A 118 -21.81 -2.90 -33.77
C SER A 118 -22.55 -2.63 -35.09
N HIS A 119 -23.87 -2.78 -35.10
CA HIS A 119 -24.71 -2.49 -36.27
C HIS A 119 -24.73 -1.00 -36.63
N GLU A 120 -24.93 -0.10 -35.66
CA GLU A 120 -24.88 1.35 -35.86
C GLU A 120 -23.48 1.82 -36.30
N LEU A 121 -22.44 1.25 -35.69
CA LEU A 121 -21.04 1.53 -36.04
C LEU A 121 -20.73 1.05 -37.47
N GLY A 122 -21.24 -0.12 -37.87
CA GLY A 122 -21.13 -0.65 -39.22
C GLY A 122 -21.81 0.23 -40.27
N ILE A 123 -23.03 0.71 -39.99
CA ILE A 123 -23.74 1.66 -40.86
C ILE A 123 -22.96 2.97 -40.99
N ARG A 124 -22.48 3.54 -39.88
CA ARG A 124 -21.64 4.75 -39.92
C ARG A 124 -20.39 4.56 -40.76
N MET A 125 -19.72 3.42 -40.65
CA MET A 125 -18.54 3.12 -41.46
C MET A 125 -18.90 2.92 -42.94
N ALA A 126 -20.02 2.29 -43.26
CA ALA A 126 -20.52 2.15 -44.63
C ALA A 126 -20.86 3.51 -45.27
N LEU A 127 -21.33 4.47 -44.48
CA LEU A 127 -21.56 5.87 -44.90
C LEU A 127 -20.27 6.72 -44.98
N GLY A 128 -19.09 6.11 -44.79
CA GLY A 128 -17.79 6.78 -44.95
C GLY A 128 -17.24 7.45 -43.68
N ALA A 129 -17.77 7.12 -42.49
CA ALA A 129 -17.20 7.62 -41.24
C ALA A 129 -15.75 7.13 -41.07
N ARG A 130 -14.84 8.07 -40.77
CA ARG A 130 -13.43 7.73 -40.51
C ARG A 130 -13.32 6.83 -39.26
N PRO A 131 -12.53 5.73 -39.29
CA PRO A 131 -12.28 4.85 -38.14
C PRO A 131 -11.89 5.60 -36.87
N PHE A 132 -11.11 6.68 -37.01
CA PHE A 132 -10.70 7.53 -35.89
C PHE A 132 -11.87 8.16 -35.12
N HIS A 133 -12.99 8.50 -35.76
CA HIS A 133 -14.15 9.05 -35.06
C HIS A 133 -14.82 8.01 -34.16
N VAL A 134 -14.90 6.75 -34.61
CA VAL A 134 -15.44 5.64 -33.82
C VAL A 134 -14.52 5.33 -32.65
N TYR A 135 -13.22 5.26 -32.89
CA TYR A 135 -12.21 5.07 -31.84
C TYR A 135 -12.32 6.14 -30.76
N ARG A 136 -12.39 7.43 -31.13
CA ARG A 136 -12.51 8.55 -30.18
C ARG A 136 -13.82 8.52 -29.40
N LEU A 137 -14.91 8.08 -30.03
CA LEU A 137 -16.20 7.91 -29.36
C LEU A 137 -16.11 6.86 -28.24
N VAL A 138 -15.54 5.70 -28.54
CA VAL A 138 -15.38 4.61 -27.57
C VAL A 138 -14.42 4.98 -26.45
N LEU A 139 -13.30 5.66 -26.77
CA LEU A 139 -12.40 6.19 -25.75
C LEU A 139 -13.08 7.23 -24.86
N GLY A 140 -13.90 8.11 -25.41
CA GLY A 140 -14.63 9.12 -24.63
C GLY A 140 -15.58 8.47 -23.61
N GLU A 141 -16.26 7.39 -24.00
CA GLU A 141 -17.14 6.63 -23.10
C GLU A 141 -16.33 5.91 -22.02
N ALA A 142 -15.16 5.37 -22.36
CA ALA A 142 -14.21 4.80 -21.39
C ALA A 142 -13.72 5.86 -20.39
N PHE A 143 -13.31 7.04 -20.86
CA PHE A 143 -12.88 8.15 -20.01
C PHE A 143 -13.97 8.59 -19.03
N TRP A 144 -15.22 8.66 -19.50
CA TRP A 144 -16.35 9.02 -18.64
C TRP A 144 -16.60 7.99 -17.53
N LEU A 145 -16.64 6.70 -17.88
CA LEU A 145 -16.79 5.60 -16.93
C LEU A 145 -15.66 5.57 -15.90
N VAL A 146 -14.41 5.71 -16.35
CA VAL A 146 -13.22 5.72 -15.49
C VAL A 146 -13.21 6.95 -14.59
N GLY A 147 -13.55 8.12 -15.13
CA GLY A 147 -13.63 9.37 -14.36
C GLY A 147 -14.65 9.29 -13.24
N LEU A 148 -15.86 8.83 -13.53
CA LEU A 148 -16.90 8.60 -12.52
C LEU A 148 -16.45 7.58 -11.47
N GLY A 149 -15.88 6.45 -11.91
CA GLY A 149 -15.36 5.43 -11.00
C GLY A 149 -14.26 5.94 -10.07
N LEU A 150 -13.34 6.77 -10.59
CA LEU A 150 -12.29 7.41 -9.80
C LEU A 150 -12.85 8.38 -8.77
N VAL A 151 -13.78 9.26 -9.16
CA VAL A 151 -14.40 10.22 -8.23
C VAL A 151 -15.13 9.50 -7.10
N LEU A 152 -15.95 8.50 -7.44
CA LEU A 152 -16.68 7.70 -6.47
C LEU A 152 -15.74 6.89 -5.57
N GLY A 153 -14.71 6.29 -6.15
CA GLY A 153 -13.71 5.50 -5.43
C GLY A 153 -12.91 6.34 -4.44
N VAL A 154 -12.44 7.52 -4.84
CA VAL A 154 -11.72 8.45 -3.94
C VAL A 154 -12.65 8.95 -2.83
N ALA A 155 -13.89 9.31 -3.14
CA ALA A 155 -14.85 9.73 -2.14
C ALA A 155 -15.13 8.63 -1.11
N ALA A 156 -15.32 7.38 -1.56
CA ALA A 156 -15.52 6.23 -0.69
C ALA A 156 -14.28 5.94 0.17
N ALA A 157 -13.08 6.00 -0.42
CA ALA A 157 -11.83 5.80 0.30
C ALA A 157 -11.62 6.86 1.40
N LEU A 158 -11.88 8.14 1.11
CA LEU A 158 -11.80 9.21 2.09
C LEU A 158 -12.83 9.05 3.22
N ALA A 159 -14.06 8.64 2.89
CA ALA A 159 -15.09 8.36 3.90
C ALA A 159 -14.65 7.22 4.83
N MET A 160 -14.12 6.13 4.25
CA MET A 160 -13.64 4.98 5.02
C MET A 160 -12.42 5.34 5.88
N ALA A 161 -11.48 6.13 5.34
CA ALA A 161 -10.32 6.60 6.08
C ALA A 161 -10.74 7.39 7.33
N ARG A 162 -11.78 8.25 7.24
CA ARG A 162 -12.31 8.96 8.41
C ARG A 162 -12.95 8.05 9.45
N VAL A 163 -13.65 7.00 9.03
CA VAL A 163 -14.24 6.02 9.96
C VAL A 163 -13.14 5.28 10.71
N LEU A 164 -12.07 4.88 10.01
CA LEU A 164 -10.94 4.16 10.61
C LEU A 164 -10.10 5.03 11.53
N ASP A 165 -9.92 6.31 11.20
CA ASP A 165 -9.22 7.30 12.05
C ASP A 165 -9.92 7.44 13.43
N GLY A 166 -11.25 7.37 13.45
CA GLY A 166 -12.02 7.34 14.70
C GLY A 166 -11.88 6.06 15.53
N MET A 167 -11.36 4.97 14.95
CA MET A 167 -11.19 3.67 15.62
C MET A 167 -9.73 3.32 15.94
N LEU A 168 -8.75 3.87 15.22
CA LEU A 168 -7.33 3.63 15.43
C LEU A 168 -6.61 4.91 15.88
N PHE A 169 -6.12 4.92 17.13
CA PHE A 169 -5.25 6.00 17.61
C PHE A 169 -3.93 6.04 16.83
N GLY A 170 -3.64 7.17 16.18
CA GLY A 170 -2.31 7.49 15.65
C GLY A 170 -2.08 7.17 14.17
N VAL A 171 -3.12 6.94 13.36
CA VAL A 171 -2.97 6.77 11.91
C VAL A 171 -3.26 8.09 11.20
N THR A 172 -2.24 8.86 10.88
CA THR A 172 -2.38 10.09 10.08
C THR A 172 -2.72 9.69 8.63
N SER A 173 -4.02 9.62 8.31
CA SER A 173 -4.56 8.76 7.24
C SER A 173 -4.81 9.42 5.88
N THR A 174 -4.13 10.50 5.51
CA THR A 174 -4.35 11.15 4.19
C THR A 174 -3.08 11.69 3.56
N ASP A 175 -2.22 10.79 3.10
CA ASP A 175 -1.17 11.16 2.15
C ASP A 175 -1.79 11.39 0.75
N GLY A 176 -1.96 12.67 0.40
CA GLY A 176 -2.49 13.07 -0.92
C GLY A 176 -1.66 12.53 -2.09
N LEU A 177 -0.35 12.34 -1.90
CA LEU A 177 0.52 11.78 -2.92
C LEU A 177 0.13 10.32 -3.24
N THR A 178 -0.20 9.53 -2.20
CA THR A 178 -0.67 8.15 -2.36
C THR A 178 -1.99 8.11 -3.15
N TYR A 179 -2.95 8.99 -2.86
CA TYR A 179 -4.20 9.06 -3.63
C TYR A 179 -3.96 9.42 -5.11
N VAL A 180 -3.11 10.41 -5.38
CA VAL A 180 -2.81 10.86 -6.75
C VAL A 180 -2.10 9.75 -7.54
N THR A 181 -1.11 9.09 -6.94
CA THR A 181 -0.37 8.01 -7.59
C THR A 181 -1.24 6.80 -7.91
N VAL A 182 -2.12 6.38 -6.98
CA VAL A 182 -3.08 5.30 -7.21
C VAL A 182 -4.09 5.68 -8.28
N ALA A 183 -4.64 6.89 -8.22
CA ALA A 183 -5.60 7.38 -9.22
C ALA A 183 -5.00 7.41 -10.64
N LEU A 184 -3.76 7.89 -10.78
CA LEU A 184 -3.03 7.87 -12.04
C LEU A 184 -2.75 6.43 -12.51
N GLY A 185 -2.34 5.53 -11.62
CA GLY A 185 -2.12 4.12 -11.95
C GLY A 185 -3.38 3.44 -12.48
N LEU A 186 -4.52 3.64 -11.81
CA LEU A 186 -5.81 3.12 -12.24
C LEU A 186 -6.25 3.71 -13.58
N ALA A 187 -6.07 5.02 -13.77
CA ALA A 187 -6.40 5.69 -15.04
C ALA A 187 -5.58 5.12 -16.21
N LEU A 188 -4.27 4.96 -16.03
CA LEU A 188 -3.39 4.37 -17.05
C LEU A 188 -3.76 2.92 -17.37
N ALA A 189 -4.05 2.11 -16.35
CA ALA A 189 -4.46 0.73 -16.53
C ALA A 189 -5.79 0.63 -17.30
N ALA A 190 -6.75 1.48 -16.96
CA ALA A 190 -8.04 1.52 -17.66
C ALA A 190 -7.91 2.01 -19.11
N LEU A 191 -7.04 2.99 -19.37
CA LEU A 191 -6.74 3.46 -20.73
C LEU A 191 -6.05 2.38 -21.57
N ALA A 192 -5.15 1.61 -20.98
CA ALA A 192 -4.55 0.46 -21.63
C ALA A 192 -5.60 -0.61 -21.96
N ALA A 193 -6.50 -0.90 -21.01
CA ALA A 193 -7.60 -1.85 -21.18
C ALA A 193 -8.57 -1.44 -22.29
N SER A 194 -8.84 -0.13 -22.44
CA SER A 194 -9.80 0.39 -23.42
C SER A 194 -9.28 0.43 -24.85
N GLN A 195 -7.97 0.26 -25.09
CA GLN A 195 -7.41 0.26 -26.44
C GLN A 195 -7.95 -0.88 -27.30
N LEU A 196 -7.99 -2.10 -26.76
CA LEU A 196 -8.40 -3.28 -27.51
C LEU A 196 -9.88 -3.20 -27.95
N PRO A 197 -10.85 -2.90 -27.07
CA PRO A 197 -12.24 -2.71 -27.46
C PRO A 197 -12.43 -1.55 -28.45
N ALA A 198 -11.69 -0.45 -28.29
CA ALA A 198 -11.79 0.70 -29.20
C ALA A 198 -11.28 0.38 -30.61
N ILE A 199 -10.18 -0.37 -30.74
CA ILE A 199 -9.69 -0.87 -32.03
C ILE A 199 -10.68 -1.88 -32.63
N ARG A 200 -11.25 -2.77 -31.81
CA ARG A 200 -12.29 -3.71 -32.29
C ARG A 200 -13.51 -2.97 -32.84
N ALA A 201 -13.91 -1.86 -32.24
CA ALA A 201 -15.00 -1.04 -32.73
C ALA A 201 -14.73 -0.47 -34.13
N THR A 202 -13.48 -0.16 -34.47
CA THR A 202 -13.10 0.31 -35.81
C THR A 202 -13.06 -0.79 -36.87
N HIS A 203 -13.11 -2.05 -36.47
CA HIS A 203 -13.20 -3.22 -37.34
C HIS A 203 -14.60 -3.83 -37.38
N ALA A 204 -15.63 -3.11 -36.91
CA ALA A 204 -17.01 -3.55 -37.04
C ALA A 204 -17.34 -3.76 -38.53
N ASP A 205 -17.55 -5.03 -38.91
CA ASP A 205 -17.62 -5.44 -40.31
C ASP A 205 -18.96 -5.01 -40.95
N PRO A 206 -18.97 -4.07 -41.90
CA PRO A 206 -20.19 -3.59 -42.54
C PRO A 206 -20.95 -4.73 -43.25
N MET A 207 -20.22 -5.73 -43.74
CA MET A 207 -20.80 -6.88 -44.44
C MET A 207 -21.52 -7.84 -43.48
N ARG A 208 -21.10 -7.92 -42.20
CA ARG A 208 -21.84 -8.69 -41.18
C ARG A 208 -23.10 -7.96 -40.73
N ALA A 209 -23.11 -6.63 -40.72
CA ALA A 209 -24.30 -5.84 -40.42
C ALA A 209 -25.39 -6.00 -41.51
N LEU A 210 -24.99 -6.08 -42.79
CA LEU A 210 -25.90 -6.29 -43.93
C LEU A 210 -26.39 -7.73 -44.11
N ARG A 211 -25.74 -8.72 -43.47
CA ARG A 211 -26.09 -10.15 -43.58
C ARG A 211 -26.88 -10.67 -42.39
N ALA A 212 -27.17 -9.81 -41.41
CA ALA A 212 -28.10 -10.09 -40.32
C ALA A 212 -29.54 -9.80 -40.78
N GLU A 213 -29.96 -10.50 -41.83
CA GLU A 213 -31.36 -10.72 -42.24
C GLU A 213 -31.54 -12.21 -42.52
#